data_AF-A0AAD3VRX5-F1
#
_entry.id   AF-A0AAD3VRX5-F1
#
_cell.length_a   1.000
_cell.length_b   1.000
_cell.length_c   1.000
_cell.angle_alpha   90.00
_cell.angle_beta   90.00
_cell.angle_gamma   90.00
#
_symmetry.space_group_name_H-M   'P 1'
#
loop_
_entity.id
_entity.type
_entity.pdbx_description
1 polymer ?
#
loop_
_entity_poly.entity_id
_entity_poly.type
_entity_poly.pdbx_seq_one_letter_code
_entity_poly.pdbx_strand_id
1 'polypeptide(L)'
;VVTHAGGGNVTGTARGLRRAGAHNTKVIGASVDLSGLHMASDHDFNRKSFTTGHTGFGVPFATWPDRTDVPRNAARPLRYLDRYVTVTQGEVFYVTEALATVEGIERGPAGNTSLAAAIPLARELPEDEIVVVQETEYTGAGKHPQAQLDFARRNGVEVRRGDPKENVPGKSIVIPERFDQLHVTEMDLGRMRRSYVRNAVERNGLKEVGPREVKFLAEDSSQSEEDVVKILEDLGVKVR
;
A
#
# COMPACT_ATOMS: atom_id res chain seq x y z
N VAL A 1 -7.75 6.69 -5.14
CA VAL A 1 -7.18 5.74 -4.16
C VAL A 1 -6.85 4.43 -4.85
N VAL A 2 -5.65 3.89 -4.63
CA VAL A 2 -5.11 2.73 -5.37
C VAL A 2 -4.56 1.71 -4.39
N THR A 3 -4.98 0.45 -4.49
CA THR A 3 -4.41 -0.63 -3.68
C THR A 3 -2.93 -0.78 -4.02
N HIS A 4 -2.07 -0.68 -3.01
CA HIS A 4 -0.63 -0.77 -3.13
C HIS A 4 -0.10 -2.12 -2.64
N ALA A 5 0.75 -2.72 -3.47
CA ALA A 5 1.52 -3.93 -3.18
C ALA A 5 2.86 -3.81 -3.92
N GLY A 6 3.00 -4.41 -5.11
CA GLY A 6 4.22 -4.31 -5.94
C GLY A 6 4.46 -2.95 -6.61
N GLY A 7 3.56 -1.96 -6.46
CA GLY A 7 3.73 -0.61 -7.01
C GLY A 7 3.37 -0.39 -8.49
N GLY A 8 3.15 -1.46 -9.26
CA GLY A 8 2.76 -1.37 -10.66
C GLY A 8 1.46 -0.59 -10.88
N ASN A 9 0.44 -0.87 -10.06
CA ASN A 9 -0.86 -0.21 -10.16
C ASN A 9 -0.79 1.31 -9.90
N VAL A 10 -0.12 1.71 -8.81
CA VAL A 10 0.13 3.11 -8.47
C VAL A 10 0.86 3.82 -9.61
N THR A 11 1.93 3.20 -10.12
CA THR A 11 2.75 3.77 -11.19
C THR A 11 1.97 3.92 -12.50
N GLY A 12 1.23 2.88 -12.89
CA GLY A 12 0.40 2.88 -14.09
C GLY A 12 -0.71 3.93 -14.02
N THR A 13 -1.42 4.00 -12.90
CA THR A 13 -2.48 4.98 -12.64
C THR A 13 -1.95 6.41 -12.77
N ALA A 14 -0.85 6.72 -12.07
CA ALA A 14 -0.27 8.07 -12.10
C ALA A 14 0.23 8.47 -13.49
N ARG A 15 0.85 7.55 -14.23
CA ARG A 15 1.28 7.80 -15.62
C ARG A 15 0.08 8.00 -16.55
N GLY A 16 -1.00 7.24 -16.36
CA GLY A 16 -2.25 7.38 -17.10
C GLY A 16 -2.88 8.75 -16.88
N LEU A 17 -3.02 9.17 -15.62
CA LEU A 17 -3.54 10.49 -15.25
C LEU A 17 -2.72 11.62 -15.89
N ARG A 18 -1.39 11.58 -15.77
CA ARG A 18 -0.51 12.57 -16.40
C ARG A 18 -0.65 12.59 -17.92
N ARG A 19 -0.78 11.43 -18.57
CA ARG A 19 -1.00 11.34 -20.01
C ARG A 19 -2.35 11.95 -20.43
N ALA A 20 -3.36 11.85 -19.57
CA ALA A 20 -4.67 12.44 -19.80
C ALA A 20 -4.76 13.94 -19.42
N GLY A 21 -3.65 14.57 -19.00
CA GLY A 21 -3.62 15.98 -18.58
C GLY A 21 -4.05 16.23 -17.13
N ALA A 22 -4.33 15.17 -16.36
CA ALA A 22 -4.76 15.26 -14.96
C ALA A 22 -3.55 15.39 -14.01
N HIS A 23 -2.80 16.49 -14.13
CA HIS A 23 -1.55 16.70 -13.39
C HIS A 23 -1.73 17.00 -11.91
N ASN A 24 -2.89 17.53 -11.53
CA ASN A 24 -3.18 17.97 -10.16
C ASN A 24 -3.89 16.91 -9.31
N THR A 25 -4.23 15.76 -9.89
CA THR A 25 -4.91 14.67 -9.19
C THR A 25 -3.97 14.00 -8.20
N LYS A 26 -4.42 13.88 -6.94
CA LYS A 26 -3.68 13.21 -5.88
C LYS A 26 -3.77 11.69 -5.99
N VAL A 27 -2.62 11.02 -5.95
CA VAL A 27 -2.51 9.56 -5.98
C VAL A 27 -2.23 9.05 -4.57
N ILE A 28 -3.27 8.47 -3.97
CA ILE A 28 -3.22 7.88 -2.62
C ILE A 28 -3.10 6.37 -2.74
N GLY A 29 -2.00 5.80 -2.22
CA GLY A 29 -1.82 4.36 -2.07
C GLY A 29 -2.53 3.85 -0.81
N ALA A 30 -3.06 2.63 -0.85
CA ALA A 30 -3.70 1.99 0.30
C ALA A 30 -3.23 0.54 0.45
N SER A 31 -2.89 0.13 1.68
CA SER A 31 -2.56 -1.27 1.99
C SER A 31 -3.23 -1.76 3.26
N VAL A 32 -3.55 -3.04 3.33
CA VAL A 32 -3.92 -3.68 4.59
C VAL A 32 -2.71 -3.70 5.53
N ASP A 33 -2.89 -3.25 6.75
CA ASP A 33 -1.86 -3.33 7.78
C ASP A 33 -1.64 -4.77 8.24
N LEU A 34 -0.43 -5.28 8.02
CA LEU A 34 0.06 -6.55 8.56
C LEU A 34 1.31 -6.34 9.42
N SER A 35 1.45 -5.17 10.05
CA SER A 35 2.56 -4.88 10.96
C SER A 35 2.72 -5.98 12.00
N GLY A 36 3.96 -6.42 12.19
CA GLY A 36 4.30 -7.52 13.10
C GLY A 36 4.27 -8.92 12.48
N LEU A 37 3.79 -9.10 11.25
CA LEU A 37 3.88 -10.38 10.54
C LEU A 37 5.09 -10.44 9.61
N HIS A 38 5.82 -11.55 9.66
CA HIS A 38 6.94 -11.79 8.76
C HIS A 38 6.52 -12.65 7.56
N MET A 39 6.47 -12.06 6.37
CA MET A 39 6.04 -12.78 5.15
C MET A 39 6.97 -13.93 4.72
N ALA A 40 8.16 -14.05 5.32
CA ALA A 40 9.08 -15.16 5.11
C ALA A 40 8.90 -16.30 6.14
N SER A 41 8.05 -16.13 7.15
CA SER A 41 7.72 -17.15 8.15
C SER A 41 6.46 -17.88 7.70
N ASP A 42 6.53 -19.20 7.51
CA ASP A 42 5.35 -20.02 7.17
C ASP A 42 4.23 -19.86 8.20
N HIS A 43 4.60 -19.71 9.47
CA HIS A 43 3.65 -19.49 10.55
C HIS A 43 2.89 -18.18 10.38
N ASP A 44 3.59 -17.07 10.13
CA ASP A 44 2.96 -15.76 10.01
C ASP A 44 2.27 -15.58 8.65
N PHE A 45 2.81 -16.20 7.61
CA PHE A 45 2.27 -16.18 6.26
C PHE A 45 0.87 -16.79 6.22
N ASN A 46 0.62 -17.87 6.95
CA ASN A 46 -0.70 -18.52 7.01
C ASN A 46 -1.69 -17.81 7.93
N ARG A 47 -1.25 -16.78 8.67
CA ARG A 47 -2.11 -15.96 9.54
C ARG A 47 -2.55 -14.64 8.89
N LYS A 48 -2.18 -14.41 7.62
CA LYS A 48 -2.71 -13.30 6.82
C LYS A 48 -3.94 -13.75 6.03
N SER A 49 -4.93 -12.89 5.90
CA SER A 49 -6.15 -13.21 5.13
C SER A 49 -6.06 -12.75 3.67
N PHE A 50 -5.02 -12.00 3.32
CA PHE A 50 -4.88 -11.33 2.03
C PHE A 50 -3.65 -11.83 1.28
N THR A 51 -3.80 -12.21 0.01
CA THR A 51 -2.67 -12.64 -0.82
C THR A 51 -1.85 -11.46 -1.34
N THR A 52 -2.44 -10.27 -1.49
CA THR A 52 -1.81 -9.05 -1.99
C THR A 52 -2.41 -7.82 -1.29
N GLY A 53 -1.98 -6.61 -1.67
CA GLY A 53 -2.57 -5.35 -1.21
C GLY A 53 -2.26 -5.00 0.25
N HIS A 54 -1.18 -5.53 0.82
CA HIS A 54 -0.85 -5.38 2.24
C HIS A 54 0.57 -4.86 2.47
N THR A 55 0.85 -4.34 3.68
CA THR A 55 2.14 -3.71 4.01
C THR A 55 3.35 -4.65 3.86
N GLY A 56 3.15 -5.95 4.06
CA GLY A 56 4.17 -6.99 3.81
C GLY A 56 4.68 -7.07 2.36
N PHE A 57 3.98 -6.47 1.39
CA PHE A 57 4.49 -6.23 0.04
C PHE A 57 4.64 -4.74 -0.23
N GLY A 58 3.65 -3.91 0.13
CA GLY A 58 3.64 -2.47 -0.14
C GLY A 58 4.90 -1.75 0.33
N VAL A 59 5.31 -1.93 1.59
CA VAL A 59 6.50 -1.23 2.12
C VAL A 59 7.81 -1.76 1.51
N PRO A 60 8.05 -3.08 1.45
CA PRO A 60 9.15 -3.68 0.70
C PRO A 60 9.33 -3.19 -0.73
N PHE A 61 8.26 -3.12 -1.52
CA PHE A 61 8.32 -2.72 -2.92
C PHE A 61 8.31 -1.20 -3.12
N ALA A 62 7.84 -0.43 -2.14
CA ALA A 62 8.03 1.02 -2.15
C ALA A 62 9.49 1.41 -1.89
N THR A 63 10.12 0.77 -0.90
CA THR A 63 11.49 1.12 -0.46
C THR A 63 12.60 0.45 -1.25
N TRP A 64 12.32 -0.62 -2.00
CA TRP A 64 13.27 -1.19 -2.94
C TRP A 64 12.52 -1.90 -4.08
N PRO A 65 12.01 -1.15 -5.09
CA PRO A 65 11.15 -1.72 -6.13
C PRO A 65 11.88 -2.79 -6.96
N ASP A 66 13.18 -2.69 -7.16
CA ASP A 66 13.95 -3.62 -8.00
C ASP A 66 14.30 -4.94 -7.29
N ARG A 67 13.69 -5.24 -6.13
CA ARG A 67 13.75 -6.54 -5.44
C ARG A 67 13.02 -7.69 -6.15
N THR A 68 12.43 -7.43 -7.30
CA THR A 68 11.67 -8.40 -8.09
C THR A 68 12.57 -9.39 -8.79
N ASP A 69 12.01 -10.52 -9.20
CA ASP A 69 12.62 -11.52 -10.09
C ASP A 69 12.56 -11.12 -11.58
N VAL A 70 11.92 -10.00 -11.93
CA VAL A 70 11.88 -9.52 -13.31
C VAL A 70 13.12 -8.69 -13.66
N PRO A 71 13.69 -8.83 -14.88
CA PRO A 71 14.91 -8.13 -15.28
C PRO A 71 14.72 -6.62 -15.46
N ARG A 72 13.46 -6.17 -15.64
CA ARG A 72 13.10 -4.76 -15.77
C ARG A 72 11.81 -4.49 -15.00
N ASN A 73 11.92 -3.82 -13.87
CA ASN A 73 10.76 -3.37 -13.12
C ASN A 73 10.43 -1.91 -13.46
N ALA A 74 9.20 -1.65 -13.91
CA ALA A 74 8.71 -0.30 -14.19
C ALA A 74 7.96 0.33 -13.01
N ALA A 75 7.71 -0.42 -11.92
CA ALA A 75 7.02 0.09 -10.75
C ALA A 75 7.94 1.04 -9.98
N ARG A 76 7.50 2.30 -9.82
CA ARG A 76 8.17 3.39 -9.10
C ARG A 76 7.17 4.11 -8.20
N PRO A 77 6.60 3.44 -7.18
CA PRO A 77 5.48 3.99 -6.42
C PRO A 77 5.83 5.30 -5.70
N LEU A 78 7.02 5.43 -5.10
CA LEU A 78 7.41 6.64 -4.35
C LEU A 78 7.52 7.90 -5.22
N ARG A 79 7.77 7.74 -6.52
CA ARG A 79 7.76 8.82 -7.52
C ARG A 79 6.37 9.46 -7.71
N TYR A 80 5.32 8.74 -7.34
CA TYR A 80 3.94 9.13 -7.67
C TYR A 80 3.01 9.21 -6.46
N LEU A 81 3.33 8.58 -5.32
CA LEU A 81 2.49 8.63 -4.13
C LEU A 81 2.50 10.03 -3.50
N ASP A 82 1.32 10.65 -3.42
CA ASP A 82 1.08 11.85 -2.62
C ASP A 82 0.81 11.52 -1.15
N ARG A 83 0.05 10.45 -0.91
CA ARG A 83 -0.23 9.87 0.43
C ARG A 83 -0.15 8.35 0.34
N TYR A 84 0.16 7.70 1.45
CA TYR A 84 0.09 6.25 1.56
C TYR A 84 -0.52 5.90 2.90
N VAL A 85 -1.67 5.23 2.86
CA VAL A 85 -2.44 4.90 4.05
C VAL A 85 -2.56 3.40 4.25
N THR A 86 -2.85 3.01 5.48
CA THR A 86 -3.25 1.65 5.82
C THR A 86 -4.65 1.58 6.39
N VAL A 87 -5.27 0.42 6.19
CA VAL A 87 -6.56 0.01 6.77
C VAL A 87 -6.40 -1.36 7.41
N THR A 88 -7.30 -1.72 8.32
CA THR A 88 -7.27 -3.03 8.97
C THR A 88 -7.93 -4.12 8.12
N GLN A 89 -7.67 -5.39 8.44
CA GLN A 89 -8.29 -6.53 7.76
C GLN A 89 -9.82 -6.47 7.89
N GLY A 90 -10.34 -6.19 9.09
CA GLY A 90 -11.77 -6.15 9.36
C GLY A 90 -12.52 -5.07 8.57
N GLU A 91 -11.93 -3.89 8.39
CA GLU A 91 -12.50 -2.82 7.57
C GLU A 91 -12.65 -3.23 6.10
N VAL A 92 -11.65 -3.93 5.56
CA VAL A 92 -11.71 -4.42 4.18
C VAL A 92 -12.77 -5.50 4.00
N PHE A 93 -12.92 -6.42 4.96
CA PHE A 93 -14.00 -7.41 4.91
C PHE A 93 -15.38 -6.76 5.01
N TYR A 94 -15.56 -5.76 5.89
CA TYR A 94 -16.81 -5.03 6.02
C TYR A 94 -17.20 -4.33 4.71
N VAL A 95 -16.27 -3.62 4.09
CA VAL A 95 -16.51 -2.89 2.84
C VAL A 95 -16.73 -3.84 1.67
N THR A 96 -16.07 -5.00 1.67
CA THR A 96 -16.30 -6.04 0.64
C THR A 96 -17.72 -6.58 0.69
N GLU A 97 -18.21 -6.92 1.89
CA GLU A 97 -19.60 -7.37 2.08
C GLU A 97 -20.60 -6.26 1.74
N ALA A 98 -20.30 -5.02 2.15
CA ALA A 98 -21.16 -3.87 1.86
C ALA A 98 -21.27 -3.61 0.35
N LEU A 99 -20.17 -3.67 -0.39
CA LEU A 99 -20.17 -3.50 -1.85
C LEU A 99 -21.02 -4.57 -2.54
N ALA A 100 -20.89 -5.83 -2.13
CA ALA A 100 -21.70 -6.92 -2.66
C ALA A 100 -23.19 -6.74 -2.34
N THR A 101 -23.51 -6.31 -1.12
CA THR A 101 -24.90 -6.16 -0.66
C THR A 101 -25.62 -4.95 -1.25
N VAL A 102 -24.93 -3.81 -1.32
CA VAL A 102 -25.53 -2.53 -1.73
C VAL A 102 -25.52 -2.38 -3.25
N GLU A 103 -24.41 -2.72 -3.91
CA GLU A 103 -24.21 -2.50 -5.34
C GLU A 103 -24.33 -3.78 -6.18
N GLY A 104 -24.42 -4.97 -5.54
CA GLY A 104 -24.44 -6.25 -6.25
C GLY A 104 -23.09 -6.63 -6.87
N ILE A 105 -21.99 -5.97 -6.46
CA ILE A 105 -20.66 -6.18 -7.04
C ILE A 105 -19.82 -7.06 -6.12
N GLU A 106 -19.75 -8.34 -6.44
CA GLU A 106 -18.91 -9.30 -5.71
C GLU A 106 -17.43 -9.18 -6.12
N ARG A 107 -16.56 -8.92 -5.14
CA ARG A 107 -15.10 -8.77 -5.34
C ARG A 107 -14.30 -9.45 -4.23
N GLY A 108 -13.03 -9.72 -4.52
CA GLY A 108 -12.10 -10.23 -3.53
C GLY A 108 -11.67 -9.12 -2.55
N PRO A 109 -11.46 -9.43 -1.25
CA PRO A 109 -11.10 -8.42 -0.27
C PRO A 109 -9.86 -7.60 -0.61
N ALA A 110 -8.81 -8.17 -1.20
CA ALA A 110 -7.60 -7.39 -1.48
C ALA A 110 -7.86 -6.26 -2.50
N GLY A 111 -8.79 -6.49 -3.44
CA GLY A 111 -9.24 -5.48 -4.40
C GLY A 111 -9.97 -4.30 -3.75
N ASN A 112 -10.70 -4.55 -2.67
CA ASN A 112 -11.44 -3.55 -1.92
C ASN A 112 -10.64 -2.81 -0.85
N THR A 113 -9.33 -3.07 -0.73
CA THR A 113 -8.44 -2.29 0.15
C THR A 113 -8.50 -0.80 -0.17
N SER A 114 -8.50 -0.44 -1.46
CA SER A 114 -8.63 0.94 -1.91
C SER A 114 -9.99 1.55 -1.59
N LEU A 115 -11.07 0.77 -1.68
CA LEU A 115 -12.42 1.22 -1.35
C LEU A 115 -12.59 1.43 0.15
N ALA A 116 -12.05 0.51 0.96
CA ALA A 116 -12.06 0.64 2.41
C ALA A 116 -11.30 1.87 2.90
N ALA A 117 -10.20 2.24 2.23
CA ALA A 117 -9.51 3.48 2.50
C ALA A 117 -10.25 4.70 1.93
N ALA A 118 -10.91 4.58 0.77
CA ALA A 118 -11.57 5.70 0.11
C ALA A 118 -12.76 6.25 0.88
N ILE A 119 -13.54 5.42 1.58
CA ILE A 119 -14.71 5.85 2.34
C ILE A 119 -14.36 6.86 3.45
N PRO A 120 -13.42 6.56 4.39
CA PRO A 120 -13.00 7.54 5.39
C PRO A 120 -12.26 8.73 4.77
N LEU A 121 -11.46 8.53 3.71
CA LEU A 121 -10.78 9.64 3.02
C LEU A 121 -11.78 10.62 2.39
N ALA A 122 -12.88 10.13 1.81
CA ALA A 122 -13.91 10.98 1.22
C ALA A 122 -14.56 11.91 2.25
N ARG A 123 -14.63 11.49 3.53
CA ARG A 123 -15.14 12.30 4.63
C ARG A 123 -14.21 13.46 5.01
N GLU A 124 -12.93 13.41 4.60
CA GLU A 124 -11.96 14.49 4.80
C GLU A 124 -12.06 15.57 3.71
N LEU A 125 -12.75 15.29 2.60
CA LEU A 125 -12.79 16.14 1.42
C LEU A 125 -14.07 16.99 1.37
N PRO A 126 -14.03 18.16 0.71
CA PRO A 126 -15.23 18.89 0.29
C PRO A 126 -16.21 18.01 -0.51
N GLU A 127 -17.49 18.35 -0.46
CA GLU A 127 -18.58 17.58 -1.09
C GLU A 127 -18.46 17.48 -2.62
N ASP A 128 -17.82 18.45 -3.25
CA ASP A 128 -17.63 18.54 -4.71
C ASP A 128 -16.37 17.83 -5.22
N GLU A 129 -15.54 17.26 -4.34
CA GLU A 129 -14.35 16.50 -4.73
C GLU A 129 -14.70 15.10 -5.24
N ILE A 130 -13.93 14.64 -6.23
CA ILE A 130 -14.14 13.33 -6.87
C ILE A 130 -13.08 12.34 -6.38
N VAL A 131 -13.54 11.27 -5.73
CA VAL A 131 -12.68 10.14 -5.33
C VAL A 131 -12.82 8.99 -6.34
N VAL A 132 -11.77 8.75 -7.12
CA VAL A 132 -11.69 7.58 -8.00
C VAL A 132 -11.04 6.42 -7.24
N VAL A 133 -11.71 5.28 -7.19
CA VAL A 133 -11.24 4.07 -6.49
C VAL A 133 -10.84 3.00 -7.49
N GLN A 134 -9.64 2.45 -7.33
CA GLN A 134 -9.14 1.39 -8.19
C GLN A 134 -9.38 0.02 -7.54
N GLU A 135 -10.44 -0.65 -7.98
CA GLU A 135 -10.78 -2.05 -7.64
C GLU A 135 -10.01 -2.99 -8.59
N THR A 136 -9.51 -4.12 -8.08
CA THR A 136 -8.55 -4.97 -8.81
C THR A 136 -8.73 -6.47 -8.65
N GLU A 137 -9.69 -6.97 -7.88
CA GLU A 137 -9.73 -8.37 -7.48
C GLU A 137 -11.08 -9.06 -7.74
N TYR A 138 -10.99 -10.19 -8.44
CA TYR A 138 -12.08 -11.14 -8.65
C TYR A 138 -12.24 -12.10 -7.46
N THR A 139 -13.41 -12.74 -7.32
CA THR A 139 -13.75 -13.63 -6.19
C THR A 139 -13.25 -15.09 -6.32
N GLY A 140 -12.86 -15.51 -7.52
CA GLY A 140 -12.35 -16.86 -7.80
C GLY A 140 -11.00 -17.20 -7.14
N ALA A 141 -10.54 -18.45 -7.31
CA ALA A 141 -9.25 -18.93 -6.81
C ALA A 141 -9.00 -18.71 -5.30
N GLY A 142 -10.03 -18.94 -4.48
CA GLY A 142 -9.93 -18.82 -3.01
C GLY A 142 -9.97 -17.39 -2.48
N LYS A 143 -10.29 -16.41 -3.32
CA LYS A 143 -10.37 -14.98 -2.95
C LYS A 143 -11.74 -14.56 -2.42
N HIS A 144 -12.68 -15.50 -2.32
CA HIS A 144 -13.99 -15.24 -1.76
C HIS A 144 -13.86 -14.83 -0.28
N PRO A 145 -14.54 -13.76 0.18
CA PRO A 145 -14.38 -13.24 1.54
C PRO A 145 -14.65 -14.30 2.62
N GLN A 146 -15.71 -15.09 2.47
CA GLN A 146 -16.04 -16.16 3.43
C GLN A 146 -14.95 -17.23 3.51
N ALA A 147 -14.34 -17.61 2.38
CA ALA A 147 -13.27 -18.60 2.37
C ALA A 147 -12.02 -18.09 3.10
N GLN A 148 -11.70 -16.79 2.95
CA GLN A 148 -10.58 -16.17 3.66
C GLN A 148 -10.85 -16.05 5.17
N LEU A 149 -12.06 -15.67 5.58
CA LEU A 149 -12.44 -15.62 7.00
C LEU A 149 -12.43 -17.01 7.66
N ASP A 150 -12.93 -18.03 6.96
CA ASP A 150 -12.91 -19.41 7.45
C ASP A 150 -11.49 -19.96 7.55
N PHE A 151 -10.63 -19.64 6.57
CA PHE A 151 -9.21 -19.96 6.64
C PHE A 151 -8.54 -19.27 7.83
N ALA A 152 -8.81 -17.99 8.07
CA ALA A 152 -8.28 -17.26 9.23
C ALA A 152 -8.68 -17.94 10.56
N ARG A 153 -9.96 -18.28 10.73
CA ARG A 153 -10.47 -19.00 11.92
C ARG A 153 -9.74 -20.32 12.15
N ARG A 154 -9.56 -21.13 11.09
CA ARG A 154 -8.85 -22.42 11.15
C ARG A 154 -7.38 -22.26 11.56
N ASN A 155 -6.77 -21.12 11.26
CA ASN A 155 -5.40 -20.77 11.64
C ASN A 155 -5.31 -20.05 13.01
N GLY A 156 -6.39 -20.08 13.80
CA GLY A 156 -6.40 -19.53 15.16
C GLY A 156 -6.48 -18.00 15.21
N VAL A 157 -6.96 -17.36 14.14
CA VAL A 157 -7.29 -15.93 14.12
C VAL A 157 -8.73 -15.75 14.59
N GLU A 158 -8.94 -14.93 15.62
CA GLU A 158 -10.26 -14.56 16.08
C GLU A 158 -10.97 -13.69 15.02
N VAL A 159 -12.23 -14.00 14.70
CA VAL A 159 -13.04 -13.18 13.80
C VAL A 159 -14.32 -12.78 14.52
N ARG A 160 -14.49 -11.48 14.75
CA ARG A 160 -15.67 -10.92 15.44
C ARG A 160 -16.04 -9.55 14.90
N ARG A 161 -17.20 -9.04 15.30
CA ARG A 161 -17.56 -7.63 15.10
C ARG A 161 -17.07 -6.77 16.26
N GLY A 162 -16.81 -5.48 16.03
CA GLY A 162 -16.37 -4.55 17.06
C GLY A 162 -15.68 -3.30 16.50
N ASP A 163 -14.85 -2.64 17.32
CA ASP A 163 -14.02 -1.50 16.88
C ASP A 163 -12.80 -2.02 16.08
N PRO A 164 -12.63 -1.62 14.80
CA PRO A 164 -11.49 -2.05 13.99
C PRO A 164 -10.13 -1.67 14.59
N LYS A 165 -10.05 -0.71 15.51
CA LYS A 165 -8.81 -0.39 16.25
C LYS A 165 -8.29 -1.55 17.10
N GLU A 166 -9.15 -2.51 17.44
CA GLU A 166 -8.80 -3.73 18.18
C GLU A 166 -8.27 -4.85 17.26
N ASN A 167 -8.19 -4.61 15.95
CA ASN A 167 -7.66 -5.55 14.98
C ASN A 167 -6.15 -5.73 15.18
N VAL A 168 -5.71 -6.96 15.42
CA VAL A 168 -4.30 -7.30 15.58
C VAL A 168 -3.88 -8.28 14.47
N PRO A 169 -2.98 -7.88 13.55
CA PRO A 169 -2.51 -8.75 12.47
C PRO A 169 -2.11 -10.14 12.94
N GLY A 170 -2.68 -11.17 12.30
CA GLY A 170 -2.44 -12.58 12.60
C GLY A 170 -2.99 -13.12 13.92
N LYS A 171 -3.76 -12.30 14.66
CA LYS A 171 -4.42 -12.70 15.92
C LYS A 171 -5.92 -12.43 15.90
N SER A 172 -6.36 -11.26 15.46
CA SER A 172 -7.78 -10.89 15.40
C SER A 172 -8.11 -10.09 14.14
N ILE A 173 -9.28 -10.39 13.57
CA ILE A 173 -9.96 -9.64 12.53
C ILE A 173 -11.22 -9.07 13.14
N VAL A 174 -11.24 -7.76 13.36
CA VAL A 174 -12.36 -7.06 14.02
C VAL A 174 -13.14 -6.29 12.97
N ILE A 175 -14.27 -6.86 12.55
CA ILE A 175 -15.12 -6.33 11.49
C ILE A 175 -15.99 -5.19 12.06
N PRO A 176 -15.93 -3.98 11.49
CA PRO A 176 -16.77 -2.86 11.91
C PRO A 176 -18.26 -3.19 12.02
N GLU A 177 -18.93 -2.49 12.93
CA GLU A 177 -20.38 -2.52 13.07
C GLU A 177 -21.06 -1.53 12.11
N ARG A 178 -20.39 -0.39 11.88
CA ARG A 178 -20.91 0.78 11.17
C ARG A 178 -19.82 1.45 10.32
N PHE A 179 -20.23 2.19 9.29
CA PHE A 179 -19.33 2.95 8.42
C PHE A 179 -18.54 4.07 9.12
N ASP A 180 -19.08 4.63 10.21
CA ASP A 180 -18.41 5.72 10.95
C ASP A 180 -17.12 5.26 11.65
N GLN A 181 -16.96 3.96 11.88
CA GLN A 181 -15.77 3.32 12.46
C GLN A 181 -14.63 3.10 11.45
N LEU A 182 -14.90 3.22 10.15
CA LEU A 182 -13.85 3.13 9.13
C LEU A 182 -12.87 4.30 9.30
N HIS A 183 -11.59 4.01 9.24
CA HIS A 183 -10.51 4.97 9.35
C HIS A 183 -9.29 4.55 8.54
N VAL A 184 -8.38 5.49 8.35
CA VAL A 184 -7.08 5.24 7.73
C VAL A 184 -5.97 5.63 8.69
N THR A 185 -4.85 4.92 8.61
CA THR A 185 -3.62 5.30 9.30
C THR A 185 -2.59 5.76 8.28
N GLU A 186 -2.01 6.94 8.47
CA GLU A 186 -0.99 7.48 7.56
C GLU A 186 0.35 6.75 7.70
N MET A 187 0.96 6.44 6.57
CA MET A 187 2.34 5.94 6.49
C MET A 187 3.30 7.10 6.27
N ASP A 188 4.46 7.04 6.92
CA ASP A 188 5.51 8.04 6.76
C ASP A 188 6.26 7.85 5.42
N LEU A 189 5.77 8.54 4.38
CA LEU A 189 6.43 8.58 3.08
C LEU A 189 7.83 9.19 3.15
N GLY A 190 8.09 10.16 4.02
CA GLY A 190 9.42 10.75 4.19
C GLY A 190 10.45 9.71 4.63
N ARG A 191 10.08 8.91 5.65
CA ARG A 191 10.90 7.78 6.11
C ARG A 191 11.07 6.70 5.05
N MET A 192 10.03 6.41 4.26
CA MET A 192 10.14 5.44 3.16
C MET A 192 11.07 5.93 2.06
N ARG A 193 10.99 7.20 1.68
CA ARG A 193 11.85 7.84 0.68
C ARG A 193 13.32 7.83 1.12
N ARG A 194 13.62 8.15 2.39
CA ARG A 194 14.96 7.98 2.95
C ARG A 194 15.44 6.53 2.94
N SER A 195 14.54 5.60 3.26
CA SER A 195 14.86 4.16 3.23
C SER A 195 15.13 3.67 1.81
N TYR A 196 14.45 4.23 0.81
CA TYR A 196 14.72 3.96 -0.60
C TYR A 196 16.13 4.38 -1.01
N VAL A 197 16.55 5.60 -0.68
CA VAL A 197 17.91 6.07 -0.98
C VAL A 197 18.95 5.19 -0.27
N ARG A 198 18.73 4.87 1.02
CA ARG A 198 19.60 3.94 1.76
C ARG A 198 19.73 2.59 1.07
N ASN A 199 18.61 1.97 0.69
CA ASN A 199 18.61 0.70 -0.01
C ASN A 199 19.35 0.79 -1.35
N ALA A 200 19.17 1.87 -2.10
CA ALA A 200 19.90 2.09 -3.35
C ALA A 200 21.41 2.17 -3.14
N VAL A 201 21.86 2.83 -2.07
CA VAL A 201 23.29 2.89 -1.69
C VAL A 201 23.83 1.52 -1.30
N GLU A 202 23.18 0.85 -0.35
CA GLU A 202 23.66 -0.43 0.21
C GLU A 202 23.66 -1.55 -0.83
N ARG A 203 22.59 -1.67 -1.63
CA ARG A 203 22.42 -2.76 -2.59
C ARG A 203 23.34 -2.64 -3.80
N ASN A 204 23.75 -1.42 -4.15
CA ASN A 204 24.65 -1.16 -5.27
C ASN A 204 26.09 -0.82 -4.83
N GLY A 205 26.36 -0.80 -3.53
CA GLY A 205 27.69 -0.46 -2.99
C GLY A 205 28.18 0.93 -3.40
N LEU A 206 27.26 1.91 -3.46
CA LEU A 206 27.59 3.26 -3.92
C LEU A 206 28.51 3.96 -2.92
N LYS A 207 29.70 4.37 -3.38
CA LYS A 207 30.66 5.18 -2.59
C LYS A 207 30.75 6.62 -3.06
N GLU A 208 30.43 6.85 -4.32
CA GLU A 208 30.50 8.16 -4.94
C GLU A 208 29.45 8.24 -6.05
N VAL A 209 28.75 9.36 -6.16
CA VAL A 209 27.67 9.60 -7.13
C VAL A 209 27.86 10.93 -7.83
N GLY A 210 27.36 11.04 -9.06
CA GLY A 210 27.35 12.30 -9.81
C GLY A 210 25.93 12.86 -9.98
N PRO A 211 25.79 13.93 -10.78
CA PRO A 211 24.50 14.62 -10.97
C PRO A 211 23.40 13.72 -11.54
N ARG A 212 23.76 12.70 -12.34
CA ARG A 212 22.77 11.78 -12.93
C ARG A 212 22.14 10.87 -11.89
N GLU A 213 22.94 10.32 -10.98
CA GLU A 213 22.45 9.46 -9.91
C GLU A 213 21.62 10.25 -8.90
N VAL A 214 22.07 11.47 -8.53
CA VAL A 214 21.31 12.37 -7.65
C VAL A 214 19.94 12.69 -8.26
N LYS A 215 19.91 13.12 -9.52
CA LYS A 215 18.67 13.40 -10.23
C LYS A 215 17.75 12.18 -10.32
N PHE A 216 18.30 11.00 -10.63
CA PHE A 216 17.53 9.77 -10.68
C PHE A 216 16.89 9.47 -9.33
N LEU A 217 17.67 9.47 -8.25
CA LEU A 217 17.18 9.18 -6.90
C LEU A 217 16.12 10.20 -6.45
N ALA A 218 16.31 11.48 -6.75
CA ALA A 218 15.35 12.55 -6.45
C ALA A 218 14.03 12.36 -7.18
N GLU A 219 14.08 12.08 -8.50
CA GLU A 219 12.88 11.78 -9.28
C GLU A 219 12.17 10.52 -8.78
N ASP A 220 12.91 9.47 -8.43
CA ASP A 220 12.34 8.16 -8.10
C ASP A 220 11.75 8.10 -6.68
N SER A 221 12.27 8.93 -5.77
CA SER A 221 11.72 9.12 -4.43
C SER A 221 10.76 10.30 -4.32
N SER A 222 10.55 11.08 -5.38
CA SER A 222 9.77 12.33 -5.34
C SER A 222 10.29 13.30 -4.26
N GLN A 223 11.60 13.51 -4.23
CA GLN A 223 12.29 14.46 -3.36
C GLN A 223 13.03 15.53 -4.18
N SER A 224 13.47 16.60 -3.51
CA SER A 224 14.42 17.55 -4.09
C SER A 224 15.81 16.90 -4.23
N GLU A 225 16.63 17.41 -5.16
CA GLU A 225 18.01 16.96 -5.28
C GLU A 225 18.81 17.30 -4.00
N GLU A 226 18.52 18.45 -3.37
CA GLU A 226 19.14 18.87 -2.11
C GLU A 226 18.87 17.90 -0.97
N ASP A 227 17.65 17.39 -0.84
CA ASP A 227 17.31 16.43 0.21
C ASP A 227 17.96 15.07 -0.02
N VAL A 228 18.09 14.65 -1.29
CA VAL A 228 18.81 13.41 -1.64
C VAL A 228 20.29 13.55 -1.35
N VAL A 229 20.91 14.69 -1.68
CA VAL A 229 22.32 14.96 -1.35
C VAL A 229 22.57 14.85 0.15
N LYS A 230 21.74 15.46 1.00
CA LYS A 230 21.86 15.33 2.46
C LYS A 230 21.79 13.87 2.92
N ILE A 231 20.85 13.08 2.36
CA ILE A 231 20.73 11.65 2.72
C ILE A 231 21.97 10.87 2.28
N LEU A 232 22.55 11.18 1.13
CA LEU A 232 23.76 10.53 0.63
C LEU A 232 24.98 10.88 1.50
N GLU A 233 25.13 12.14 1.89
CA GLU A 233 26.19 12.61 2.79
C GLU A 233 26.09 11.95 4.18
N ASP A 234 24.87 11.87 4.74
CA ASP A 234 24.57 11.13 5.98
C ASP A 234 25.01 9.65 5.92
N LEU A 235 24.95 9.06 4.72
CA LEU A 235 25.34 7.67 4.47
C LEU A 235 26.83 7.53 4.10
N GLY A 236 27.59 8.62 4.09
CA GLY A 236 29.02 8.64 3.76
C GLY A 236 29.31 8.49 2.27
N VAL A 237 28.34 8.76 1.39
CA VAL A 237 28.51 8.73 -0.06
C VAL A 237 28.99 10.10 -0.54
N LYS A 238 30.10 10.13 -1.28
CA LYS A 238 30.63 11.38 -1.84
C LYS A 238 29.83 11.83 -3.05
N VAL A 239 29.38 13.09 -3.07
CA VAL A 239 28.71 13.70 -4.22
C VAL A 239 29.73 14.53 -5.02
N ARG A 240 29.82 14.28 -6.33
CA ARG A 240 30.74 14.96 -7.27
C ARG A 240 30.04 16.01 -8.11
#